data_AF-A0A2T4WHW3-F1
#
_entry.id   AF-A0A2T4WHW3-F1
#
_cell.length_a   1.000
_cell.length_b   1.000
_cell.length_c   1.000
_cell.angle_alpha   90.00
_cell.angle_beta   90.00
_cell.angle_gamma   90.00
#
_symmetry.space_group_name_H-M   'P 1'
#
loop_
_entity.id
_entity.type
_entity.pdbx_description
1 polymer ?
#
loop_
_entity_poly.entity_id
_entity_poly.type
_entity_poly.pdbx_seq_one_letter_code
_entity_poly.pdbx_strand_id
1 'polypeptide(L)'
;MDWEIDKHNRHLEIARGDNNELYRLIREGEHQQLDFKFRIDSSTKIARTLSSLANCDGGRLLIGVKDNGKITGINPEEEYFMIEGAAELYC
;
A
#
# COMPACT_ATOMS: atom_id res chain seq x y z
N MET A 1 -2.62 -29.29 -12.03
CA MET A 1 -3.63 -28.40 -11.41
C MET A 1 -2.94 -27.06 -11.36
N ASP A 2 -2.73 -26.54 -12.56
CA ASP A 2 -1.87 -25.42 -12.87
C ASP A 2 -2.77 -24.20 -12.85
N TRP A 3 -2.88 -23.59 -11.67
CA TRP A 3 -3.35 -22.22 -11.62
C TRP A 3 -2.17 -21.38 -12.13
N GLU A 4 -2.39 -20.70 -13.24
CA GLU A 4 -1.38 -19.92 -13.96
C GLU A 4 -0.76 -18.87 -13.02
N ILE A 5 0.50 -19.11 -12.65
CA ILE A 5 1.43 -18.11 -12.11
C ILE A 5 1.84 -17.19 -13.26
N ASP A 6 0.88 -16.49 -13.87
CA ASP A 6 1.16 -15.57 -14.98
C ASP A 6 0.21 -14.36 -15.01
N LYS A 7 -0.02 -13.76 -13.83
CA LYS A 7 -0.31 -12.33 -13.77
C LYS A 7 0.99 -11.58 -13.57
N HIS A 8 1.85 -11.55 -14.59
CA HIS A 8 2.94 -10.57 -14.63
C HIS A 8 2.27 -9.19 -14.60
N ASN A 9 2.27 -8.54 -13.44
CA ASN A 9 1.65 -7.25 -13.21
C ASN A 9 2.51 -6.16 -13.89
N ARG A 10 2.59 -6.20 -15.23
CA ARG A 10 3.37 -5.26 -16.07
C ARG A 10 3.06 -3.79 -15.78
N HIS A 11 1.91 -3.51 -15.18
CA HIS A 11 1.54 -2.17 -14.76
C HIS A 11 2.30 -1.66 -13.52
N LEU A 12 2.80 -2.56 -12.67
CA LEU A 12 3.60 -2.23 -11.48
C LEU A 12 5.07 -1.90 -11.83
N GLU A 13 5.54 -2.26 -13.03
CA GLU A 13 6.89 -1.91 -13.52
C GLU A 13 7.00 -0.42 -13.90
N ILE A 14 5.88 0.25 -14.15
CA ILE A 14 5.85 1.67 -14.50
C ILE A 14 5.51 2.46 -13.25
N ALA A 15 6.52 3.11 -12.68
CA ALA A 15 6.30 4.08 -11.61
C ALA A 15 5.39 5.21 -12.12
N ARG A 16 4.20 5.33 -11.53
CA ARG A 16 3.27 6.44 -11.75
C ARG A 16 3.21 7.28 -10.48
N GLY A 17 3.44 8.58 -10.61
CA GLY A 17 3.43 9.52 -9.49
C GLY A 17 4.46 10.64 -9.65
N ASP A 18 4.28 11.71 -8.88
CA ASP A 18 5.24 12.82 -8.80
C ASP A 18 6.08 12.72 -7.54
N ASN A 19 7.41 12.84 -7.70
CA ASN A 19 8.34 12.81 -6.57
C ASN A 19 8.10 13.97 -5.60
N ASN A 20 7.69 15.16 -6.08
CA ASN A 20 7.42 16.28 -5.17
C ASN A 20 6.18 16.00 -4.32
N GLU A 21 5.14 15.39 -4.89
CA GLU A 21 3.98 14.93 -4.12
C GLU A 21 4.39 13.88 -3.07
N LEU A 22 5.20 12.90 -3.43
CA LEU A 22 5.72 11.90 -2.49
C LEU A 22 6.44 12.55 -1.30
N TYR A 23 7.39 13.45 -1.56
CA TYR A 23 8.10 14.15 -0.49
C TYR A 23 7.19 15.05 0.33
N ARG A 24 6.16 15.65 -0.28
CA ARG A 24 5.15 16.45 0.43
C ARG A 24 4.40 15.57 1.43
N LEU A 25 3.92 14.40 1.00
CA LEU A 25 3.21 13.45 1.87
C LEU A 25 4.10 12.96 3.02
N ILE A 26 5.37 12.63 2.74
CA ILE A 26 6.32 12.23 3.79
C ILE A 26 6.54 13.33 4.83
N ARG A 27 6.62 14.60 4.39
CA ARG A 27 6.77 15.76 5.28
C ARG A 27 5.51 16.09 6.06
N GLU A 28 4.34 15.79 5.49
CA GLU A 28 3.05 15.94 6.15
C GLU A 28 2.91 14.96 7.33
N GLY A 29 3.49 13.75 7.20
CA GLY A 29 3.49 12.73 8.23
C GLY A 29 2.16 11.97 8.32
N GLU A 30 2.07 11.01 9.25
CA GLU A 30 0.84 10.25 9.46
C GLU A 30 -0.28 11.12 10.05
N HIS A 31 -1.47 11.01 9.47
CA HIS A 31 -2.67 11.68 9.94
C HIS A 31 -3.92 10.89 9.53
N GLN A 32 -5.12 11.38 9.86
CA GLN A 32 -6.37 10.63 9.66
C GLN A 32 -6.56 10.09 8.23
N GLN A 33 -6.16 10.85 7.20
CA GLN A 33 -6.23 10.45 5.79
C GLN A 33 -4.91 9.93 5.18
N LEU A 34 -3.83 9.73 5.96
CA LEU A 34 -2.53 9.28 5.46
C LEU A 34 -1.86 8.35 6.48
N ASP A 35 -1.74 7.07 6.13
CA ASP A 35 -1.12 6.05 6.98
C ASP A 35 0.19 5.58 6.35
N PHE A 36 1.27 5.45 7.14
CA PHE A 36 2.52 4.89 6.65
C PHE A 36 2.62 3.42 7.06
N LYS A 37 3.18 2.62 6.14
CA LYS A 37 3.51 1.23 6.41
C LYS A 37 4.88 0.94 5.87
N PHE A 38 5.74 0.37 6.71
CA PHE A 38 7.04 -0.11 6.25
C PHE A 38 6.89 -1.29 5.28
N ARG A 39 5.96 -2.21 5.57
CA ARG A 39 5.61 -3.40 4.78
C ARG A 39 4.21 -3.90 5.14
N ILE A 40 3.57 -4.67 4.27
CA ILE A 40 2.32 -5.38 4.57
C ILE A 40 2.65 -6.80 5.02
N ASP A 41 2.63 -7.02 6.34
CA ASP A 41 2.96 -8.32 6.94
C ASP A 41 1.74 -9.24 7.12
N SER A 42 0.53 -8.71 7.03
CA SER A 42 -0.70 -9.46 7.28
C SER A 42 -1.88 -8.86 6.51
N SER A 43 -2.60 -9.72 5.78
CA SER A 43 -3.83 -9.37 5.07
C SER A 43 -4.91 -8.83 6.01
N THR A 44 -5.03 -9.37 7.22
CA THR A 44 -6.02 -8.90 8.21
C THR A 44 -5.73 -7.48 8.69
N LYS A 45 -4.46 -7.13 8.88
CA LYS A 45 -4.08 -5.77 9.33
C LYS A 45 -4.40 -4.74 8.24
N ILE A 46 -4.03 -5.04 7.00
CA ILE A 46 -4.29 -4.13 5.88
C ILE A 46 -5.78 -4.04 5.56
N ALA A 47 -6.55 -5.14 5.64
CA ALA A 47 -8.01 -5.10 5.49
C ALA A 47 -8.67 -4.15 6.49
N ARG A 48 -8.21 -4.16 7.75
CA ARG A 48 -8.70 -3.22 8.77
C ARG A 48 -8.33 -1.77 8.45
N THR A 49 -7.11 -1.51 7.98
CA THR A 49 -6.71 -0.16 7.53
C THR A 49 -7.56 0.30 6.35
N LEU A 50 -7.71 -0.53 5.32
CA LEU A 50 -8.53 -0.24 4.14
C LEU A 50 -9.98 0.05 4.52
N SER A 51 -10.58 -0.79 5.36
CA SER A 51 -11.93 -0.60 5.86
C SER A 51 -12.06 0.69 6.69
N SER A 52 -11.04 1.01 7.51
CA SER A 52 -11.04 2.25 8.31
C SER A 52 -10.97 3.49 7.42
N LEU A 53 -10.15 3.47 6.36
CA LEU A 53 -10.07 4.56 5.39
C LEU A 53 -11.38 4.69 4.60
N ALA A 54 -11.95 3.58 4.13
CA ALA A 54 -13.19 3.56 3.37
C ALA A 54 -14.42 4.03 4.18
N ASN A 55 -14.45 3.72 5.48
CA ASN A 55 -15.52 4.13 6.39
C ASN A 55 -15.37 5.58 6.91
N CYS A 56 -14.23 6.23 6.65
CA CYS A 56 -13.99 7.63 7.00
C CYS A 56 -14.04 8.51 5.74
N ASP A 57 -13.40 9.67 5.76
CA ASP A 57 -13.28 10.60 4.62
C ASP A 57 -12.32 10.09 3.51
N GLY A 58 -12.13 8.78 3.40
CA GLY A 58 -11.11 8.17 2.55
C GLY A 58 -9.69 8.37 3.08
N GLY A 59 -8.71 8.11 2.21
CA GLY A 59 -7.31 8.44 2.50
C GLY A 59 -6.32 7.75 1.57
N ARG A 60 -5.06 7.83 1.97
CA ARG A 60 -3.91 7.31 1.23
C ARG A 60 -3.08 6.42 2.14
N LEU A 61 -2.52 5.38 1.56
CA LEU A 61 -1.59 4.49 2.22
C LEU A 61 -0.23 4.63 1.55
N LEU A 62 0.80 4.94 2.33
CA LEU A 62 2.17 5.04 1.83
C LEU A 62 2.99 3.85 2.32
N ILE A 63 3.30 2.92 1.41
CA ILE A 63 4.00 1.67 1.72
C ILE A 63 5.49 1.81 1.37
N GLY A 64 6.36 1.23 2.21
CA GLY A 64 7.82 1.33 2.08
C GLY A 64 8.40 2.57 2.73
N VAL A 65 7.69 3.14 3.70
CA VAL A 65 8.15 4.28 4.51
C VAL A 65 8.13 3.88 5.97
N LYS A 66 9.23 4.15 6.68
CA LYS A 66 9.33 3.95 8.13
C LYS A 66 8.65 5.11 8.89
N ASP A 67 8.34 4.87 10.15
CA ASP A 67 7.75 5.87 11.06
C ASP A 67 8.56 7.17 11.19
N ASN A 68 9.86 7.14 10.86
CA ASN A 68 10.73 8.30 10.81
C ASN A 68 10.74 9.02 9.44
N GLY A 69 9.83 8.68 8.52
CA GLY A 69 9.73 9.23 7.18
C GLY A 69 10.79 8.71 6.19
N LYS A 70 11.64 7.77 6.59
CA LYS A 70 12.67 7.21 5.70
C LYS A 70 12.04 6.25 4.69
N ILE A 71 12.22 6.54 3.41
CA ILE A 71 11.88 5.64 2.30
C ILE A 71 12.84 4.45 2.32
N THR A 72 12.30 3.23 2.35
CA THR A 72 13.06 1.98 2.37
C THR A 72 12.88 1.14 1.11
N GLY A 73 11.90 1.50 0.28
CA GLY A 73 11.50 0.72 -0.89
C GLY A 73 10.50 -0.39 -0.55
N ILE A 74 9.96 -1.01 -1.58
CA ILE A 74 8.98 -2.11 -1.52
C ILE A 74 9.27 -3.15 -2.60
N ASN A 75 8.70 -4.34 -2.44
CA ASN A 75 8.50 -5.28 -3.54
C ASN A 75 7.05 -5.11 -4.06
N PRO A 76 6.81 -4.42 -5.19
CA PRO A 76 5.46 -4.09 -5.63
C PRO A 76 4.54 -5.30 -5.80
N GLU A 77 5.08 -6.42 -6.28
CA GLU A 77 4.28 -7.63 -6.51
C GLU A 77 3.78 -8.26 -5.21
N GLU A 78 4.67 -8.39 -4.21
CA GLU A 78 4.35 -8.97 -2.91
C GLU A 78 3.34 -8.10 -2.16
N GLU A 79 3.58 -6.79 -2.11
CA GLU A 79 2.68 -5.86 -1.41
C GLU A 79 1.31 -5.81 -2.10
N TYR A 80 1.26 -5.81 -3.43
CA TYR A 80 0.01 -5.82 -4.19
C TYR A 80 -0.77 -7.12 -3.95
N PHE A 81 -0.11 -8.28 -3.98
CA PHE A 81 -0.76 -9.57 -3.72
C PHE A 81 -1.40 -9.61 -2.33
N MET A 82 -0.69 -9.09 -1.31
CA MET A 82 -1.22 -9.03 0.05
C MET A 82 -2.43 -8.11 0.17
N ILE A 83 -2.45 -6.98 -0.54
CA ILE A 83 -3.55 -6.03 -0.57
C ILE A 83 -4.76 -6.59 -1.33
N GLU A 84 -4.53 -7.17 -2.51
CA GLU A 84 -5.58 -7.78 -3.34
C GLU A 84 -6.26 -8.92 -2.57
N GLY A 85 -5.47 -9.82 -1.98
CA GLY A 85 -6.00 -10.89 -1.14
C GLY A 85 -6.74 -10.37 0.10
N ALA A 86 -6.30 -9.26 0.69
CA ALA A 86 -7.02 -8.66 1.81
C ALA A 86 -8.38 -8.07 1.40
N ALA A 87 -8.44 -7.43 0.23
CA ALA A 87 -9.69 -6.92 -0.31
C ALA A 87 -10.65 -8.08 -0.61
N GLU A 88 -10.22 -9.10 -1.36
CA GLU A 88 -11.07 -10.25 -1.72
C GLU A 88 -11.60 -11.05 -0.53
N LEU A 89 -10.81 -11.17 0.55
CA LEU A 89 -11.17 -12.00 1.70
C LEU A 89 -12.03 -11.27 2.74
N TYR A 90 -11.97 -9.93 2.81
CA TYR A 90 -12.51 -9.17 3.93
C TYR A 90 -13.40 -7.96 3.56
N CYS A 91 -13.46 -7.55 2.29
CA CYS A 91 -14.24 -6.40 1.82
C CYS A 91 -15.13 -6.78 0.64
#